data_AF-A0A327WUH1-F1
#
_entry.id   AF-A0A327WUH1-F1
#
_cell.length_a   1.000
_cell.length_b   1.000
_cell.length_c   1.000
_cell.angle_alpha   90.00
_cell.angle_beta   90.00
_cell.angle_gamma   90.00
#
_symmetry.space_group_name_H-M   'P 1'
#
loop_
_entity.id
_entity.type
_entity.pdbx_description
1 polymer ?
#
loop_
_entity_poly.entity_id
_entity_poly.type
_entity_poly.pdbx_seq_one_letter_code
_entity_poly.pdbx_strand_id
1 'polypeptide(L)'
;MAKRAVVVGIDNYTIFDPSGNNNLFNCVNSARSMYHLLRDVFGFTEIYYYEDLKATRSRILLALRHVLSISEAGDSVCFYYAGHGTRQRADFAQPDCDLYYEALVPAAEGVITDRDLSDLTVNLYPDAVNFTVITDSCFSGGLHVADSTVKCPSLPLAIDLLEAISTFMKTLIPCGICLTSPSEMSNNVSNVRVTSDNTIDLDPDLNKTLVASCKSTLLSSCRFDEVSWITSKYNHMIFTQSLLELVNQSNFEASYHSVADQVRQKVSEKIISDILPGHPGITQTPQLFGQRNRMEENWLAGWTFTPANP
;
A
#
# COMPACT_ATOMS: atom_id res chain seq x y z
N MET A 1 1.03 -25.30 -7.47
CA MET A 1 0.81 -23.88 -7.13
C MET A 1 1.35 -23.64 -5.75
N ALA A 2 2.45 -22.91 -5.65
CA ALA A 2 3.00 -22.43 -4.39
C ALA A 2 2.36 -21.09 -4.00
N LYS A 3 2.34 -20.82 -2.69
CA LYS A 3 1.85 -19.56 -2.12
C LYS A 3 2.91 -18.97 -1.21
N ARG A 4 3.42 -17.79 -1.57
CA ARG A 4 4.57 -17.14 -0.92
C ARG A 4 4.21 -15.75 -0.46
N ALA A 5 4.78 -15.28 0.64
CA ALA A 5 4.50 -13.94 1.11
C ALA A 5 5.71 -13.24 1.72
N VAL A 6 5.66 -11.91 1.67
CA VAL A 6 6.49 -11.02 2.47
C VAL A 6 5.54 -10.16 3.29
N VAL A 7 5.69 -10.18 4.61
CA VAL A 7 4.80 -9.51 5.55
C VAL A 7 5.62 -8.59 6.43
N VAL A 8 5.28 -7.30 6.43
CA VAL A 8 6.05 -6.25 7.07
C VAL A 8 5.15 -5.41 7.98
N GLY A 9 5.59 -5.18 9.22
CA GLY A 9 4.93 -4.28 10.16
C GLY A 9 5.96 -3.45 10.92
N ILE A 10 5.83 -2.13 10.94
CA ILE A 10 6.85 -1.25 11.52
C ILE A 10 6.17 -0.22 12.42
N ASP A 11 6.41 -0.35 13.72
CA ASP A 11 6.04 0.65 14.73
C ASP A 11 7.24 1.51 15.12
N ASN A 12 8.46 0.94 15.10
CA ASN A 12 9.68 1.62 15.51
C ASN A 12 10.45 2.28 14.34
N TYR A 13 10.47 3.61 14.33
CA TYR A 13 11.20 4.46 13.37
C TYR A 13 12.35 5.25 14.01
N THR A 14 12.88 4.78 15.14
CA THR A 14 13.95 5.47 15.89
C THR A 14 15.27 5.64 15.13
N ILE A 15 15.47 4.88 14.05
CA ILE A 15 16.61 5.07 13.15
C ILE A 15 16.51 6.38 12.37
N PHE A 16 15.30 6.81 11.98
CA PHE A 16 15.08 8.07 11.27
C PHE A 16 14.82 9.23 12.22
N ASP A 17 14.11 8.95 13.31
CA ASP A 17 13.79 9.94 14.33
C ASP A 17 14.12 9.39 15.72
N PRO A 18 15.33 9.65 16.25
CA PRO A 18 15.74 9.18 17.56
C PRO A 18 14.87 9.66 18.73
N SER A 19 14.03 10.68 18.53
CA SER A 19 13.09 11.15 19.54
C SER A 19 11.86 10.24 19.68
N GLY A 20 11.60 9.38 18.69
CA GLY A 20 10.47 8.46 18.68
C GLY A 20 9.12 9.13 18.38
N ASN A 21 9.08 10.39 17.96
CA ASN A 21 7.85 11.10 17.62
C ASN A 21 7.14 10.45 16.41
N ASN A 22 7.94 9.94 15.46
CA ASN A 22 7.46 9.19 14.30
C ASN A 22 7.21 7.69 14.59
N ASN A 23 7.26 7.22 15.83
CA ASN A 23 6.86 5.85 16.10
C ASN A 23 5.36 5.67 15.94
N LEU A 24 4.96 4.55 15.35
CA LEU A 24 3.56 4.14 15.23
C LEU A 24 3.21 3.13 16.32
N PHE A 25 1.97 2.66 16.29
CA PHE A 25 1.52 1.54 17.08
C PHE A 25 0.58 0.68 16.25
N ASN A 26 0.42 -0.59 16.63
CA ASN A 26 -0.43 -1.58 15.97
C ASN A 26 -0.01 -1.97 14.53
N CYS A 27 1.04 -1.42 13.92
CA CYS A 27 1.52 -1.89 12.61
C CYS A 27 2.12 -3.30 12.73
N VAL A 28 2.91 -3.56 13.78
CA VAL A 28 3.49 -4.89 14.04
C VAL A 28 2.38 -5.91 14.30
N ASN A 29 1.37 -5.55 15.08
CA ASN A 29 0.26 -6.47 15.35
C ASN A 29 -0.62 -6.71 14.11
N SER A 30 -0.81 -5.69 13.27
CA SER A 30 -1.50 -5.81 11.96
C SER A 30 -0.76 -6.80 11.05
N ALA A 31 0.56 -6.69 10.94
CA ALA A 31 1.41 -7.61 10.20
C ALA A 31 1.37 -9.03 10.78
N ARG A 32 1.41 -9.19 12.10
CA ARG A 32 1.32 -10.51 12.75
C ARG A 32 0.00 -11.21 12.45
N SER A 33 -1.12 -10.50 12.54
CA SER A 33 -2.43 -11.07 12.21
C SER A 33 -2.55 -11.39 10.72
N MET A 34 -1.97 -10.56 9.84
CA MET A 34 -1.92 -10.88 8.41
C MET A 34 -1.05 -12.09 8.11
N TYR A 35 0.08 -12.26 8.79
CA TYR A 35 0.92 -13.46 8.69
C TYR A 35 0.11 -14.73 9.02
N HIS A 36 -0.63 -14.71 10.12
CA HIS A 36 -1.49 -15.83 10.53
C HIS A 36 -2.64 -16.06 9.56
N LEU A 37 -3.28 -14.98 9.07
CA LEU A 37 -4.34 -15.09 8.07
C LEU A 37 -3.84 -15.76 6.78
N LEU A 38 -2.72 -15.28 6.24
CA LEU A 38 -2.12 -15.84 5.03
C LEU A 38 -1.75 -17.31 5.22
N ARG A 39 -1.15 -17.67 6.36
CA ARG A 39 -0.74 -19.04 6.66
C ARG A 39 -1.93 -19.97 6.89
N ASP A 40 -2.81 -19.61 7.82
CA ASP A 40 -3.81 -20.52 8.40
C ASP A 40 -5.10 -20.55 7.58
N VAL A 41 -5.47 -19.45 6.91
CA VAL A 41 -6.70 -19.35 6.12
C VAL A 41 -6.40 -19.53 4.63
N PHE A 42 -5.37 -18.87 4.11
CA PHE A 42 -5.07 -18.90 2.68
C PHE A 42 -4.01 -19.92 2.26
N GLY A 43 -3.39 -20.63 3.21
CA GLY A 43 -2.44 -21.72 2.94
C GLY A 43 -1.09 -21.25 2.36
N PHE A 44 -0.63 -20.06 2.70
CA PHE A 44 0.72 -19.59 2.36
C PHE A 44 1.76 -20.33 3.22
N THR A 45 2.75 -20.95 2.57
CA THR A 45 3.72 -21.83 3.25
C THR A 45 5.12 -21.24 3.33
N GLU A 46 5.48 -20.33 2.43
CA GLU A 46 6.78 -19.65 2.40
C GLU A 46 6.59 -18.16 2.71
N ILE A 47 6.64 -17.80 4.00
CA ILE A 47 6.37 -16.44 4.44
C ILE A 47 7.60 -15.83 5.10
N TYR A 48 8.10 -14.74 4.52
CA TYR A 48 9.10 -13.87 5.14
C TYR A 48 8.40 -12.82 5.99
N TYR A 49 8.69 -12.78 7.29
CA TYR A 49 8.09 -11.84 8.23
C TYR A 49 9.16 -10.91 8.82
N TYR A 50 8.96 -9.60 8.69
CA TYR A 50 9.85 -8.57 9.24
C TYR A 50 9.07 -7.56 10.07
N GLU A 51 9.54 -7.33 11.29
CA GLU A 51 8.99 -6.33 12.20
C GLU A 51 10.05 -5.32 12.64
N ASP A 52 9.63 -4.07 12.81
CA ASP A 52 10.43 -2.97 13.33
C ASP A 52 11.82 -2.87 12.67
N LEU A 53 12.88 -2.77 13.47
CA LEU A 53 14.26 -2.56 13.01
C LEU A 53 14.78 -3.68 12.09
N LYS A 54 14.10 -4.83 12.02
CA LYS A 54 14.44 -5.91 11.07
C LYS A 54 13.83 -5.68 9.69
N ALA A 55 12.88 -4.76 9.54
CA ALA A 55 12.24 -4.39 8.29
C ALA A 55 13.03 -3.30 7.56
N THR A 56 14.32 -3.55 7.32
CA THR A 56 15.19 -2.67 6.51
C THR A 56 14.83 -2.78 5.02
N ARG A 57 15.07 -1.73 4.23
CA ARG A 57 14.86 -1.74 2.76
C ARG A 57 15.49 -2.97 2.09
N SER A 58 16.76 -3.27 2.40
CA SER A 58 17.48 -4.37 1.75
C SER A 58 16.87 -5.74 2.04
N ARG A 59 16.46 -6.00 3.29
CA ARG A 59 15.81 -7.27 3.66
C ARG A 59 14.46 -7.46 2.98
N ILE A 60 13.65 -6.40 2.93
CA ILE A 60 12.34 -6.44 2.25
C ILE A 60 12.52 -6.73 0.76
N LEU A 61 13.38 -5.97 0.08
CA LEU A 61 13.63 -6.14 -1.35
C LEU A 61 14.29 -7.49 -1.67
N LEU A 62 15.18 -8.00 -0.81
CA LEU A 62 15.79 -9.32 -0.98
C LEU A 62 14.77 -10.45 -0.88
N ALA A 63 13.86 -10.38 0.11
CA ALA A 63 12.79 -11.36 0.26
C ALA A 63 11.83 -11.33 -0.94
N LEU A 64 11.41 -10.13 -1.36
CA LEU A 64 10.55 -9.95 -2.54
C LEU A 64 11.23 -10.49 -3.80
N ARG A 65 12.49 -10.14 -4.03
CA ARG A 65 13.29 -10.67 -5.15
C ARG A 65 13.31 -12.20 -5.13
N HIS A 66 13.56 -12.78 -3.97
CA HIS A 66 13.63 -14.23 -3.83
C HIS A 66 12.29 -14.88 -4.17
N VAL A 67 11.20 -14.51 -3.50
CA VAL A 67 9.88 -15.14 -3.71
C VAL A 67 9.37 -14.94 -5.14
N LEU A 68 9.64 -13.79 -5.77
CA LEU A 68 9.26 -13.53 -7.16
C LEU A 68 10.13 -14.32 -8.15
N SER A 69 11.43 -14.48 -7.89
CA SER A 69 12.35 -15.19 -8.79
C SER A 69 12.13 -16.70 -8.88
N ILE A 70 11.55 -17.29 -7.82
CA ILE A 70 11.26 -18.73 -7.75
C ILE A 70 9.78 -19.04 -8.03
N SER A 71 8.97 -18.02 -8.33
CA SER A 71 7.57 -18.20 -8.66
C SER A 71 7.39 -18.61 -10.11
N GLU A 72 6.53 -19.59 -10.33
CA GLU A 72 6.18 -20.12 -11.63
C GLU A 72 4.76 -19.70 -12.03
N ALA A 73 4.38 -19.99 -13.27
CA ALA A 73 3.03 -19.73 -13.77
C ALA A 73 2.00 -20.41 -12.86
N GLY A 74 1.07 -19.62 -12.34
CA GLY A 74 -0.01 -20.07 -11.46
C GLY A 74 0.25 -19.95 -9.96
N ASP A 75 1.46 -19.58 -9.55
CA ASP A 75 1.76 -19.29 -8.15
C ASP A 75 1.06 -18.01 -7.67
N SER A 76 0.94 -17.88 -6.34
CA SER A 76 0.42 -16.67 -5.68
C SER A 76 1.48 -16.08 -4.76
N VAL A 77 1.69 -14.78 -4.87
CA VAL A 77 2.61 -14.00 -4.05
C VAL A 77 1.84 -12.86 -3.38
N CYS A 78 1.99 -12.72 -2.08
CA CYS A 78 1.41 -11.59 -1.33
C CYS A 78 2.50 -10.74 -0.69
N PHE A 79 2.50 -9.44 -0.95
CA PHE A 79 3.28 -8.48 -0.19
C PHE A 79 2.36 -7.62 0.67
N TYR A 80 2.42 -7.81 1.98
CA TYR A 80 1.71 -6.99 2.95
C TYR A 80 2.67 -6.04 3.66
N TYR A 81 2.30 -4.77 3.73
CA TYR A 81 3.06 -3.75 4.42
C TYR A 81 2.15 -2.88 5.30
N ALA A 82 2.52 -2.74 6.57
CA ALA A 82 1.91 -1.81 7.53
C ALA A 82 2.99 -0.90 8.12
N GLY A 83 2.85 0.41 7.93
CA GLY A 83 3.83 1.39 8.36
C GLY A 83 3.73 2.70 7.60
N HIS A 84 4.68 3.60 7.81
CA HIS A 84 4.72 4.90 7.15
C HIS A 84 4.84 4.78 5.63
N GLY A 85 4.16 5.70 4.94
CA GLY A 85 4.40 6.02 3.54
C GLY A 85 4.79 7.49 3.34
N THR A 86 5.25 7.81 2.13
CA THR A 86 5.66 9.14 1.71
C THR A 86 5.55 9.30 0.18
N ARG A 87 5.98 10.44 -0.36
CA ARG A 87 6.08 10.69 -1.80
C ARG A 87 7.49 11.05 -2.19
N GLN A 88 7.90 10.57 -3.36
CA GLN A 88 9.21 10.83 -3.93
C GLN A 88 9.09 11.30 -5.37
N ARG A 89 9.78 12.39 -5.71
CA ARG A 89 9.98 12.81 -7.10
C ARG A 89 10.72 11.74 -7.89
N ALA A 90 10.33 11.52 -9.16
CA ALA A 90 10.95 10.51 -10.01
C ALA A 90 12.39 10.86 -10.40
N ASP A 91 12.64 12.16 -10.62
CA ASP A 91 13.97 12.70 -10.89
C ASP A 91 14.24 13.88 -9.95
N PHE A 92 15.25 13.73 -9.09
CA PHE A 92 15.67 14.78 -8.15
C PHE A 92 16.45 15.90 -8.83
N ALA A 93 17.05 15.64 -10.00
CA ALA A 93 17.79 16.63 -10.76
C ALA A 93 16.88 17.49 -11.64
N GLN A 94 15.61 17.10 -11.83
CA GLN A 94 14.63 17.83 -12.61
C GLN A 94 13.74 18.72 -11.71
N PRO A 95 13.89 20.05 -11.74
CA PRO A 95 13.11 20.95 -10.88
C PRO A 95 11.62 20.97 -11.21
N ASP A 96 11.27 20.82 -12.49
CA ASP A 96 9.90 20.81 -13.03
C ASP A 96 9.35 19.39 -13.23
N CYS A 97 9.89 18.41 -12.48
CA CYS A 97 9.44 17.03 -12.54
C CYS A 97 7.94 16.92 -12.26
N ASP A 98 7.19 16.34 -13.20
CA ASP A 98 5.74 16.16 -13.11
C ASP A 98 5.33 14.73 -12.70
N LEU A 99 6.32 13.83 -12.56
CA LEU A 99 6.16 12.42 -12.19
C LEU A 99 6.65 12.17 -10.76
N TYR A 100 5.76 11.63 -9.93
CA TYR A 100 6.03 11.27 -8.55
C TYR A 100 5.64 9.81 -8.30
N TYR A 101 6.30 9.20 -7.32
CA TYR A 101 5.98 7.89 -6.77
C TYR A 101 5.48 8.04 -5.35
N GLU A 102 4.44 7.29 -5.00
CA GLU A 102 4.24 6.90 -3.61
C GLU A 102 5.36 5.93 -3.19
N ALA A 103 5.74 5.98 -1.91
CA ALA A 103 6.85 5.19 -1.40
C ALA A 103 6.57 4.69 0.01
N LEU A 104 6.90 3.42 0.27
CA LEU A 104 6.89 2.81 1.59
C LEU A 104 8.17 3.22 2.34
N VAL A 105 8.08 3.36 3.66
CA VAL A 105 9.21 3.76 4.52
C VAL A 105 9.67 2.59 5.40
N PRO A 106 10.55 1.70 4.92
CA PRO A 106 11.24 0.70 5.75
C PRO A 106 11.89 1.32 6.99
N ALA A 107 12.21 0.52 8.01
CA ALA A 107 12.81 0.99 9.27
C ALA A 107 14.23 1.55 9.11
N ALA A 108 14.89 1.31 7.98
CA ALA A 108 16.19 1.85 7.63
C ALA A 108 16.43 1.78 6.10
N GLU A 109 17.48 2.48 5.64
CA GLU A 109 18.05 2.38 4.28
C GLU A 109 17.23 3.04 3.16
N GLY A 110 16.39 4.03 3.49
CA GLY A 110 15.61 4.79 2.52
C GLY A 110 14.26 4.13 2.18
N VAL A 111 13.60 4.64 1.14
CA VAL A 111 12.22 4.26 0.78
C VAL A 111 12.16 3.17 -0.31
N ILE A 112 11.00 2.55 -0.45
CA ILE A 112 10.67 1.61 -1.54
C ILE A 112 9.55 2.22 -2.38
N THR A 113 9.82 2.44 -3.65
CA THR A 113 8.86 2.99 -4.63
C THR A 113 8.33 1.90 -5.57
N ASP A 114 7.32 2.22 -6.38
CA ASP A 114 6.87 1.32 -7.45
C ASP A 114 7.98 1.00 -8.46
N ARG A 115 8.95 1.90 -8.66
CA ARG A 115 10.11 1.65 -9.52
C ARG A 115 10.95 0.48 -8.99
N ASP A 116 11.23 0.47 -7.68
CA ASP A 116 11.98 -0.61 -7.05
C ASP A 116 11.26 -1.96 -7.18
N LEU A 117 9.93 -1.96 -7.03
CA LEU A 117 9.12 -3.17 -7.18
C LEU A 117 9.00 -3.62 -8.64
N SER A 118 8.90 -2.66 -9.58
CA SER A 118 8.89 -2.93 -11.02
C SER A 118 10.19 -3.59 -11.49
N ASP A 119 11.34 -3.16 -10.95
CA ASP A 119 12.63 -3.79 -11.24
C ASP A 119 12.69 -5.27 -10.80
N LEU A 120 11.99 -5.63 -9.72
CA LEU A 120 11.91 -7.02 -9.25
C LEU A 120 11.03 -7.91 -10.13
N THR A 121 10.10 -7.31 -10.88
CA THR A 121 9.10 -8.02 -11.68
C THR A 121 9.42 -7.99 -13.18
N VAL A 122 10.59 -7.50 -13.60
CA VAL A 122 10.97 -7.36 -15.02
C VAL A 122 10.79 -8.65 -15.82
N ASN A 123 11.12 -9.81 -15.22
CA ASN A 123 11.01 -11.12 -15.86
C ASN A 123 9.66 -11.82 -15.64
N LEU A 124 8.73 -11.21 -14.92
CA LEU A 124 7.37 -11.72 -14.75
C LEU A 124 6.47 -11.17 -15.86
N TYR A 125 5.78 -12.08 -16.54
CA TYR A 125 4.62 -11.69 -17.33
C TYR A 125 3.49 -11.26 -16.38
N PRO A 126 2.70 -10.22 -16.73
CA PRO A 126 1.56 -9.79 -15.92
C PRO A 126 0.64 -10.96 -15.52
N ASP A 127 0.50 -11.94 -16.40
CA ASP A 127 -0.35 -13.11 -16.25
C ASP A 127 0.40 -14.40 -15.84
N ALA A 128 1.63 -14.31 -15.36
CA ALA A 128 2.32 -15.50 -14.84
C ALA A 128 1.95 -15.76 -13.37
N VAL A 129 2.00 -14.74 -12.52
CA VAL A 129 1.93 -14.89 -11.06
C VAL A 129 0.77 -14.06 -10.51
N ASN A 130 0.05 -14.59 -9.51
CA ASN A 130 -0.89 -13.77 -8.75
C ASN A 130 -0.15 -12.94 -7.72
N PHE A 131 0.40 -11.79 -8.14
CA PHE A 131 1.09 -10.89 -7.23
C PHE A 131 0.13 -9.84 -6.66
N THR A 132 -0.24 -10.01 -5.39
CA THR A 132 -1.07 -9.06 -4.64
C THR A 132 -0.19 -8.23 -3.72
N VAL A 133 -0.35 -6.91 -3.76
CA VAL A 133 0.24 -5.98 -2.80
C VAL A 133 -0.87 -5.38 -1.94
N ILE A 134 -0.65 -5.33 -0.63
CA ILE A 134 -1.58 -4.75 0.34
C ILE A 134 -0.80 -3.75 1.18
N THR A 135 -1.20 -2.48 1.15
CA THR A 135 -0.52 -1.42 1.90
C THR A 135 -1.48 -0.77 2.89
N ASP A 136 -1.17 -0.88 4.18
CA ASP A 136 -1.78 -0.10 5.26
C ASP A 136 -0.83 1.05 5.63
N SER A 137 -0.89 2.12 4.81
CA SER A 137 0.05 3.25 4.81
C SER A 137 -0.62 4.53 4.30
N CYS A 138 -0.07 5.71 4.65
CA CYS A 138 -0.48 6.99 4.06
C CYS A 138 0.62 7.54 3.16
N PHE A 139 0.25 8.23 2.09
CA PHE A 139 1.21 8.85 1.16
C PHE A 139 0.96 10.34 0.91
N SER A 140 -0.08 10.91 1.53
CA SER A 140 -0.53 12.30 1.33
C SER A 140 0.27 13.35 2.13
N GLY A 141 1.20 12.94 3.00
CA GLY A 141 1.96 13.85 3.86
C GLY A 141 1.20 14.28 5.11
N GLY A 142 1.54 15.42 5.70
CA GLY A 142 0.80 16.04 6.82
C GLY A 142 1.44 15.96 8.21
N LEU A 143 1.13 16.96 9.04
CA LEU A 143 1.33 16.97 10.49
C LEU A 143 0.02 16.49 11.13
N HIS A 144 -0.16 15.18 11.26
CA HIS A 144 -1.29 14.68 12.05
C HIS A 144 -0.97 14.91 13.53
N VAL A 145 -1.83 15.69 14.19
CA VAL A 145 -1.68 16.06 15.60
C VAL A 145 -1.31 14.82 16.41
N ALA A 146 -0.22 14.93 17.16
CA ALA A 146 0.26 13.87 18.04
C ALA A 146 -0.78 13.60 19.14
N ASP A 147 -1.74 12.73 18.86
CA ASP A 147 -2.61 12.12 19.84
C ASP A 147 -2.04 10.74 20.20
N SER A 148 -1.98 10.44 21.49
CA SER A 148 -1.59 9.11 21.98
C SER A 148 -2.57 8.00 21.59
N THR A 149 -3.80 8.36 21.24
CA THR A 149 -4.91 7.44 20.97
C THR A 149 -5.23 7.27 19.49
N VAL A 150 -4.81 8.23 18.65
CA VAL A 150 -5.06 8.24 17.21
C VAL A 150 -3.81 8.70 16.46
N LYS A 151 -3.40 7.95 15.43
CA LYS A 151 -2.25 8.30 14.57
C LYS A 151 -2.54 8.00 13.10
N CYS A 152 -1.78 8.63 12.21
CA CYS A 152 -1.76 8.32 10.78
C CYS A 152 -0.34 7.90 10.39
N PRO A 153 -0.16 6.78 9.65
CA PRO A 153 1.14 6.32 9.16
C PRO A 153 1.63 7.17 7.96
N SER A 154 1.82 8.47 8.18
CA SER A 154 2.35 9.45 7.22
C SER A 154 3.56 10.16 7.82
N LEU A 155 4.56 10.48 7.01
CA LEU A 155 5.65 11.38 7.42
C LEU A 155 5.39 12.80 6.89
N PRO A 156 5.74 13.84 7.66
CA PRO A 156 5.72 15.22 7.15
C PRO A 156 6.58 15.34 5.89
N LEU A 157 6.04 15.99 4.87
CA LEU A 157 6.77 16.29 3.64
C LEU A 157 7.51 17.63 3.80
N ALA A 158 8.71 17.71 3.23
CA ALA A 158 9.48 18.95 3.22
C ALA A 158 8.73 20.06 2.45
N ILE A 159 8.88 21.31 2.88
CA ILE A 159 8.14 22.45 2.32
C ILE A 159 8.43 22.63 0.82
N ASP A 160 9.69 22.50 0.42
CA ASP A 160 10.12 22.55 -0.98
C ASP A 160 9.53 21.42 -1.83
N LEU A 161 9.35 20.24 -1.24
CA LEU A 161 8.65 19.13 -1.89
C LEU A 161 7.15 19.41 -2.05
N LEU A 162 6.49 19.98 -1.04
CA LEU A 162 5.09 20.38 -1.12
C LEU A 162 4.86 21.43 -2.20
N GLU A 163 5.71 22.46 -2.26
CA GLU A 163 5.69 23.49 -3.30
C GLU A 163 5.86 22.87 -4.70
N ALA A 164 6.85 22.00 -4.88
CA ALA A 164 7.09 21.33 -6.15
C ALA A 164 5.91 20.42 -6.57
N ILE A 165 5.33 19.69 -5.63
CA ILE A 165 4.15 18.84 -5.89
C ILE A 165 2.97 19.70 -6.36
N SER A 166 2.64 20.77 -5.63
CA SER A 166 1.51 21.64 -6.00
C SER A 166 1.69 22.35 -7.35
N THR A 167 2.94 22.58 -7.75
CA THR A 167 3.25 23.33 -8.97
C THR A 167 3.33 22.42 -10.20
N PHE A 168 3.95 21.24 -10.06
CA PHE A 168 4.37 20.45 -11.22
C PHE A 168 3.71 19.07 -11.31
N MET A 169 3.24 18.49 -10.21
CA MET A 169 2.75 17.10 -10.23
C MET A 169 1.53 16.94 -11.13
N LYS A 170 1.67 16.06 -12.13
CA LYS A 170 0.59 15.62 -13.01
C LYS A 170 0.42 14.10 -12.99
N THR A 171 1.49 13.38 -12.67
CA THR A 171 1.52 11.93 -12.66
C THR A 171 1.97 11.42 -11.30
N LEU A 172 1.17 10.56 -10.69
CA LEU A 172 1.44 9.92 -9.41
C LEU A 172 1.29 8.41 -9.55
N ILE A 173 2.38 7.67 -9.32
CA ILE A 173 2.39 6.21 -9.37
C ILE A 173 2.18 5.64 -7.97
N PRO A 174 1.10 4.88 -7.70
CA PRO A 174 0.92 4.20 -6.43
C PRO A 174 2.01 3.14 -6.24
N CYS A 175 2.48 2.95 -5.00
CA CYS A 175 3.50 1.95 -4.72
C CYS A 175 2.90 0.55 -4.69
N GLY A 176 3.27 -0.32 -5.65
CA GLY A 176 2.90 -1.73 -5.64
C GLY A 176 2.03 -2.19 -6.79
N ILE A 177 1.92 -1.41 -7.88
CA ILE A 177 1.28 -1.85 -9.14
C ILE A 177 2.29 -2.45 -10.13
N CYS A 178 3.59 -2.28 -9.87
CA CYS A 178 4.69 -2.83 -10.66
C CYS A 178 4.55 -2.48 -12.14
N LEU A 179 4.42 -1.18 -12.43
CA LEU A 179 4.10 -0.69 -13.76
C LEU A 179 5.34 -0.71 -14.67
N THR A 180 5.20 -1.32 -15.85
CA THR A 180 6.31 -1.44 -16.81
C THR A 180 6.74 -0.08 -17.38
N SER A 181 5.78 0.79 -17.71
CA SER A 181 6.05 2.15 -18.18
C SER A 181 5.20 3.18 -17.43
N PRO A 182 5.83 4.10 -16.67
CA PRO A 182 5.11 5.18 -15.98
C PRO A 182 4.22 6.04 -16.90
N SER A 183 4.51 6.08 -18.20
CA SER A 183 3.73 6.83 -19.19
C SER A 183 2.28 6.37 -19.31
N GLU A 184 1.95 5.14 -18.94
CA GLU A 184 0.56 4.65 -18.98
C GLU A 184 -0.33 5.35 -17.94
N MET A 185 0.29 5.87 -16.89
CA MET A 185 -0.36 6.66 -15.83
C MET A 185 -0.25 8.17 -16.05
N SER A 186 0.34 8.64 -17.16
CA SER A 186 0.58 10.08 -17.40
C SER A 186 -0.66 10.94 -17.13
N ASN A 187 -0.55 12.04 -16.39
CA ASN A 187 -1.68 12.93 -16.12
C ASN A 187 -2.85 12.24 -15.39
N ASN A 188 -2.57 11.30 -14.47
CA ASN A 188 -3.61 10.63 -13.67
C ASN A 188 -4.04 11.42 -12.43
N VAL A 189 -3.48 12.59 -12.18
CA VAL A 189 -3.91 13.50 -11.11
C VAL A 189 -4.03 14.93 -11.63
N SER A 190 -4.94 15.70 -11.03
CA SER A 190 -5.18 17.10 -11.36
C SER A 190 -5.59 17.90 -10.11
N ASN A 191 -5.71 19.22 -10.24
CA ASN A 191 -6.12 20.12 -9.15
C ASN A 191 -5.32 19.94 -7.84
N VAL A 192 -4.04 19.61 -7.98
CA VAL A 192 -3.11 19.36 -6.87
C VAL A 192 -2.95 20.63 -6.05
N ARG A 193 -3.16 20.54 -4.75
CA ARG A 193 -3.05 21.64 -3.80
C ARG A 193 -2.49 21.17 -2.47
N VAL A 194 -1.81 22.08 -1.78
CA VAL A 194 -1.36 21.88 -0.40
C VAL A 194 -2.39 22.52 0.52
N THR A 195 -2.88 21.75 1.47
CA THR A 195 -3.85 22.19 2.47
C THR A 195 -3.16 22.93 3.62
N SER A 196 -3.94 23.53 4.53
CA SER A 196 -3.41 24.25 5.69
C SER A 196 -2.64 23.39 6.69
N ASP A 197 -2.85 22.06 6.69
CA ASP A 197 -2.15 21.10 7.56
C ASP A 197 -0.95 20.42 6.88
N ASN A 198 -0.49 20.97 5.75
CA ASN A 198 0.61 20.45 4.94
C ASN A 198 0.35 19.01 4.42
N THR A 199 -0.92 18.66 4.21
CA THR A 199 -1.31 17.48 3.43
C THR A 199 -1.52 17.87 1.96
N ILE A 200 -1.59 16.88 1.09
CA ILE A 200 -1.82 17.06 -0.34
C ILE A 200 -3.23 16.60 -0.67
N ASP A 201 -3.97 17.49 -1.32
CA ASP A 201 -5.31 17.25 -1.86
C ASP A 201 -5.24 17.32 -3.39
N LEU A 202 -5.95 16.44 -4.09
CA LEU A 202 -5.90 16.29 -5.55
C LEU A 202 -7.11 15.51 -6.09
N ASP A 203 -7.34 15.64 -7.39
CA ASP A 203 -8.37 14.88 -8.09
C ASP A 203 -7.72 13.74 -8.92
N PRO A 204 -7.97 12.47 -8.59
CA PRO A 204 -7.47 11.34 -9.36
C PRO A 204 -8.32 11.07 -10.62
N ASP A 205 -7.68 10.65 -11.71
CA ASP A 205 -8.36 10.07 -12.88
C ASP A 205 -8.73 8.61 -12.57
N LEU A 206 -10.00 8.39 -12.27
CA LEU A 206 -10.53 7.06 -11.92
C LEU A 206 -10.41 6.04 -13.07
N ASN A 207 -10.22 6.49 -14.32
CA ASN A 207 -9.98 5.60 -15.46
C ASN A 207 -8.55 5.05 -15.49
N LYS A 208 -7.65 5.58 -14.65
CA LYS A 208 -6.24 5.16 -14.54
C LYS A 208 -5.95 4.44 -13.23
N THR A 209 -6.95 3.75 -12.69
CA THR A 209 -6.80 2.89 -11.52
C THR A 209 -6.37 1.48 -11.92
N LEU A 210 -6.94 0.96 -13.01
CA LEU A 210 -6.73 -0.40 -13.50
C LEU A 210 -6.05 -0.41 -14.87
N VAL A 211 -4.74 -0.67 -14.89
CA VAL A 211 -3.89 -0.67 -16.08
C VAL A 211 -3.44 -2.11 -16.40
N ALA A 212 -3.59 -2.52 -17.67
CA ALA A 212 -3.38 -3.91 -18.08
C ALA A 212 -1.92 -4.38 -18.00
N SER A 213 -0.96 -3.46 -18.14
CA SER A 213 0.48 -3.75 -18.09
C SER A 213 1.05 -3.84 -16.67
N CYS A 214 0.26 -3.51 -15.65
CA CYS A 214 0.64 -3.70 -14.25
C CYS A 214 0.97 -5.18 -14.00
N LYS A 215 1.96 -5.45 -13.16
CA LYS A 215 2.38 -6.82 -12.83
C LYS A 215 1.87 -7.31 -11.48
N SER A 216 1.09 -6.47 -10.80
CA SER A 216 0.43 -6.78 -9.54
C SER A 216 -0.94 -6.13 -9.41
N THR A 217 -1.72 -6.62 -8.46
CA THR A 217 -2.93 -5.98 -7.96
C THR A 217 -2.63 -5.34 -6.60
N LEU A 218 -2.90 -4.04 -6.46
CA LEU A 218 -2.69 -3.30 -5.22
C LEU A 218 -4.02 -3.01 -4.54
N LEU A 219 -4.14 -3.39 -3.27
CA LEU A 219 -5.18 -2.92 -2.36
C LEU A 219 -4.56 -1.94 -1.36
N SER A 220 -4.76 -0.63 -1.57
CA SER A 220 -4.27 0.42 -0.65
C SER A 220 -5.34 0.79 0.36
N SER A 221 -4.90 1.24 1.53
CA SER A 221 -5.77 1.57 2.67
C SER A 221 -6.52 2.90 2.56
N CYS A 222 -6.11 3.81 1.66
CA CYS A 222 -6.76 5.10 1.42
C CYS A 222 -6.52 5.63 0.00
N ARG A 223 -7.23 6.70 -0.38
CA ARG A 223 -6.96 7.46 -1.61
C ARG A 223 -5.66 8.27 -1.52
N PHE A 224 -5.23 8.79 -2.67
CA PHE A 224 -4.07 9.69 -2.79
C PHE A 224 -4.20 10.97 -1.96
N ASP A 225 -5.40 11.46 -1.74
CA ASP A 225 -5.70 12.71 -1.02
C ASP A 225 -6.25 12.45 0.39
N GLU A 226 -6.20 11.21 0.85
CA GLU A 226 -6.66 10.80 2.18
C GLU A 226 -5.51 10.26 3.02
N VAL A 227 -5.82 9.97 4.29
CA VAL A 227 -4.91 9.27 5.20
C VAL A 227 -5.58 8.04 5.78
N SER A 228 -4.76 7.03 6.02
CA SER A 228 -5.10 5.87 6.83
C SER A 228 -4.99 6.18 8.32
N TRP A 229 -5.77 5.47 9.13
CA TRP A 229 -5.89 5.76 10.56
C TRP A 229 -5.57 4.56 11.45
N ILE A 230 -4.94 4.86 12.57
CA ILE A 230 -4.66 3.96 13.68
C ILE A 230 -5.39 4.51 14.90
N THR A 231 -6.10 3.66 15.64
CA THR A 231 -6.73 4.01 16.92
C THR A 231 -6.41 2.97 17.98
N SER A 232 -6.27 3.40 19.22
CA SER A 232 -6.07 2.51 20.38
C SER A 232 -7.29 1.64 20.71
N LYS A 233 -8.45 1.89 20.08
CA LYS A 233 -9.65 1.06 20.24
C LYS A 233 -9.49 -0.35 19.68
N TYR A 234 -8.61 -0.50 18.69
CA TYR A 234 -8.30 -1.78 18.07
C TYR A 234 -6.84 -2.16 18.35
N ASN A 235 -6.52 -3.44 18.16
CA ASN A 235 -5.15 -3.92 18.17
C ASN A 235 -4.53 -3.90 16.76
N HIS A 236 -5.21 -3.32 15.78
CA HIS A 236 -4.75 -3.23 14.39
C HIS A 236 -5.05 -1.84 13.84
N MET A 237 -4.40 -1.50 12.73
CA MET A 237 -4.77 -0.33 11.92
C MET A 237 -6.20 -0.51 11.36
N ILE A 238 -6.94 0.58 11.12
CA ILE A 238 -8.38 0.49 10.79
C ILE A 238 -8.62 -0.33 9.52
N PHE A 239 -7.78 -0.18 8.50
CA PHE A 239 -7.91 -0.93 7.27
C PHE A 239 -7.65 -2.43 7.50
N THR A 240 -6.54 -2.79 8.13
CA THR A 240 -6.24 -4.19 8.46
C THR A 240 -7.29 -4.80 9.40
N GLN A 241 -7.77 -4.07 10.40
CA GLN A 241 -8.88 -4.52 11.27
C GLN A 241 -10.11 -4.88 10.43
N SER A 242 -10.47 -4.00 9.49
CA SER A 242 -11.64 -4.18 8.61
C SER A 242 -11.47 -5.39 7.69
N LEU A 243 -10.26 -5.61 7.17
CA LEU A 243 -9.92 -6.75 6.33
C LEU A 243 -9.99 -8.07 7.11
N LEU A 244 -9.45 -8.11 8.34
CA LEU A 244 -9.54 -9.29 9.21
C LEU A 244 -10.99 -9.63 9.56
N GLU A 245 -11.81 -8.63 9.90
CA GLU A 245 -13.26 -8.81 10.16
C GLU A 245 -14.04 -9.26 8.93
N LEU A 246 -13.60 -8.85 7.73
CA LEU A 246 -14.18 -9.31 6.48
C LEU A 246 -13.90 -10.80 6.27
N VAL A 247 -12.64 -11.21 6.39
CA VAL A 247 -12.22 -12.58 6.09
C VAL A 247 -12.68 -13.59 7.16
N ASN A 248 -12.85 -13.16 8.41
CA ASN A 248 -13.36 -14.01 9.49
C ASN A 248 -14.86 -14.35 9.36
N GLN A 249 -15.55 -13.89 8.30
CA GLN A 249 -16.92 -14.31 8.01
C GLN A 249 -16.93 -15.76 7.48
N SER A 250 -17.95 -16.53 7.87
CA SER A 250 -18.08 -17.93 7.48
C SER A 250 -18.10 -18.10 5.96
N ASN A 251 -17.32 -19.06 5.44
CA ASN A 251 -17.19 -19.37 4.01
C ASN A 251 -16.75 -18.17 3.16
N PHE A 252 -15.82 -17.36 3.66
CA PHE A 252 -15.30 -16.22 2.92
C PHE A 252 -14.65 -16.68 1.60
N GLU A 253 -15.29 -16.30 0.50
CA GLU A 253 -14.80 -16.42 -0.86
C GLU A 253 -15.30 -15.17 -1.61
N ALA A 254 -14.37 -14.39 -2.16
CA ALA A 254 -14.69 -13.10 -2.78
C ALA A 254 -13.65 -12.75 -3.84
N SER A 255 -14.10 -12.05 -4.89
CA SER A 255 -13.21 -11.46 -5.89
C SER A 255 -12.47 -10.24 -5.34
N TYR A 256 -11.40 -9.79 -6.01
CA TYR A 256 -10.70 -8.55 -5.62
C TYR A 256 -11.63 -7.34 -5.56
N HIS A 257 -12.54 -7.19 -6.52
CA HIS A 257 -13.55 -6.13 -6.50
C HIS A 257 -14.45 -6.24 -5.27
N SER A 258 -14.97 -7.44 -5.00
CA SER A 258 -15.84 -7.68 -3.85
C SER A 258 -15.12 -7.41 -2.51
N VAL A 259 -13.84 -7.81 -2.40
CA VAL A 259 -13.02 -7.49 -1.22
C VAL A 259 -12.84 -5.99 -1.05
N ALA A 260 -12.50 -5.27 -2.13
CA ALA A 260 -12.33 -3.82 -2.09
C ALA A 260 -13.61 -3.08 -1.70
N ASP A 261 -14.77 -3.46 -2.23
CA ASP A 261 -16.03 -2.82 -1.90
C ASP A 261 -16.46 -3.08 -0.44
N GLN A 262 -16.34 -4.33 0.02
CA GLN A 262 -16.71 -4.69 1.38
C GLN A 262 -15.76 -4.09 2.43
N VAL A 263 -14.46 -4.03 2.14
CA VAL A 263 -13.50 -3.41 3.07
C VAL A 263 -13.68 -1.88 3.10
N ARG A 264 -14.02 -1.23 1.98
CA ARG A 264 -14.40 0.20 1.96
C ARG A 264 -15.58 0.49 2.87
N GLN A 265 -16.62 -0.35 2.81
CA GLN A 265 -17.78 -0.19 3.69
C GLN A 265 -17.38 -0.29 5.17
N LYS A 266 -16.65 -1.33 5.55
CA LYS A 266 -16.22 -1.54 6.94
C LYS A 266 -15.29 -0.43 7.46
N VAL A 267 -14.37 0.04 6.63
CA VAL A 267 -13.50 1.17 6.98
C VAL A 267 -14.34 2.43 7.19
N SER A 268 -15.27 2.74 6.29
CA SER A 268 -16.16 3.90 6.41
C SER A 268 -16.97 3.85 7.72
N GLU A 269 -17.54 2.70 8.07
CA GLU A 269 -18.28 2.50 9.33
C GLU A 269 -17.41 2.82 10.57
N LYS A 270 -16.17 2.30 10.61
CA LYS A 270 -15.22 2.57 11.71
C LYS A 270 -14.74 4.01 11.76
N ILE A 271 -14.50 4.62 10.60
CA ILE A 271 -14.13 6.03 10.52
C ILE A 271 -15.24 6.90 11.10
N ILE A 272 -16.49 6.68 10.68
CA ILE A 272 -17.66 7.42 11.17
C ILE A 272 -17.84 7.25 12.68
N SER A 273 -17.66 6.04 13.21
CA SER A 273 -17.90 5.77 14.62
C SER A 273 -16.76 6.18 15.55
N ASP A 274 -15.51 6.05 15.10
CA ASP A 274 -14.34 6.04 15.99
C ASP A 274 -13.36 7.19 15.78
N ILE A 275 -13.33 7.79 14.58
CA ILE A 275 -12.38 8.87 14.25
C ILE A 275 -13.10 10.19 14.01
N LEU A 276 -14.15 10.18 13.19
CA LEU A 276 -14.90 11.37 12.80
C LEU A 276 -15.43 12.22 13.97
N PRO A 277 -15.86 11.66 15.13
CA PRO A 277 -16.28 12.45 16.27
C PRO A 277 -15.17 13.33 16.88
N GLY A 278 -13.90 12.88 16.80
CA GLY A 278 -12.73 13.62 17.29
C GLY A 278 -12.01 14.41 16.20
N HIS A 279 -12.19 14.02 14.94
CA HIS A 279 -11.53 14.62 13.78
C HIS A 279 -12.57 14.88 12.66
N PRO A 280 -13.35 15.96 12.74
CA PRO A 280 -14.38 16.25 11.75
C PRO A 280 -13.82 16.43 10.33
N GLY A 281 -14.54 15.95 9.32
CA GLY A 281 -14.20 16.15 7.91
C GLY A 281 -13.17 15.15 7.34
N ILE A 282 -12.73 14.17 8.12
CA ILE A 282 -11.79 13.14 7.66
C ILE A 282 -12.52 11.97 7.00
N THR A 283 -11.84 11.32 6.05
CA THR A 283 -12.28 10.09 5.40
C THR A 283 -11.10 9.12 5.25
N GLN A 284 -11.42 7.85 5.04
CA GLN A 284 -10.47 6.83 4.63
C GLN A 284 -11.18 5.86 3.68
N THR A 285 -10.75 5.83 2.42
CA THR A 285 -11.39 5.07 1.36
C THR A 285 -10.37 4.15 0.69
N PRO A 286 -10.31 2.86 1.08
CA PRO A 286 -9.43 1.89 0.46
C PRO A 286 -9.58 1.87 -1.07
N GLN A 287 -8.47 1.73 -1.80
CA GLN A 287 -8.45 1.73 -3.26
C GLN A 287 -7.93 0.42 -3.82
N LEU A 288 -8.40 0.10 -5.02
CA LEU A 288 -7.96 -1.07 -5.78
C LEU A 288 -7.32 -0.56 -7.07
N PHE A 289 -6.04 -0.87 -7.23
CA PHE A 289 -5.23 -0.48 -8.38
C PHE A 289 -4.58 -1.70 -9.04
N GLY A 290 -4.04 -1.52 -10.24
CA GLY A 290 -3.18 -2.51 -10.88
C GLY A 290 -3.88 -3.29 -11.99
N GLN A 291 -3.75 -4.61 -11.99
CA GLN A 291 -4.12 -5.47 -13.13
C GLN A 291 -5.61 -5.49 -13.48
N ARG A 292 -6.00 -4.79 -14.55
CA ARG A 292 -7.39 -4.71 -15.01
C ARG A 292 -8.08 -6.07 -15.25
N ASN A 293 -7.36 -7.07 -15.72
CA ASN A 293 -7.90 -8.35 -16.17
C ASN A 293 -8.20 -9.35 -15.03
N ARG A 294 -8.04 -8.97 -13.75
CA ARG A 294 -8.05 -9.95 -12.63
C ARG A 294 -8.95 -9.60 -11.47
N MET A 295 -9.72 -8.54 -11.66
CA MET A 295 -10.55 -7.98 -10.61
C MET A 295 -11.68 -8.92 -10.15
N GLU A 296 -12.09 -9.84 -11.02
CA GLU A 296 -13.11 -10.85 -10.74
C GLU A 296 -12.54 -12.18 -10.21
N GLU A 297 -11.21 -12.32 -10.18
CA GLU A 297 -10.56 -13.52 -9.65
C GLU A 297 -10.67 -13.59 -8.12
N ASN A 298 -10.71 -14.80 -7.58
CA ASN A 298 -10.74 -15.03 -6.14
C ASN A 298 -9.50 -14.43 -5.46
N TRP A 299 -9.72 -13.60 -4.44
CA TRP A 299 -8.68 -12.89 -3.72
C TRP A 299 -7.67 -13.86 -3.10
N LEU A 300 -6.37 -13.65 -3.38
CA LEU A 300 -5.24 -14.48 -2.90
C LEU A 300 -5.27 -15.96 -3.34
N ALA A 301 -6.12 -16.33 -4.29
CA ALA A 301 -6.11 -17.65 -4.92
C ALA A 301 -4.90 -17.81 -5.86
N GLY A 302 -4.45 -19.05 -6.06
CA GLY A 302 -3.56 -19.41 -7.17
C GLY A 302 -4.35 -19.45 -8.49
N TRP A 303 -3.66 -19.49 -9.63
CA TRP A 303 -4.36 -19.48 -10.92
C TRP A 303 -5.03 -20.83 -11.21
N THR A 304 -6.30 -20.79 -11.59
CA THR A 304 -6.99 -21.98 -12.13
C THR A 304 -6.92 -22.05 -13.66
N PHE A 305 -6.57 -20.95 -14.33
CA PHE A 305 -6.45 -20.87 -15.79
C PHE A 305 -5.31 -19.93 -16.20
N THR A 306 -4.24 -20.48 -16.81
CA THR A 306 -3.28 -19.68 -17.58
C THR A 306 -3.91 -19.41 -18.94
N PRO A 307 -4.10 -18.15 -19.38
CA PRO A 307 -4.38 -17.85 -20.77
C PRO A 307 -3.33 -18.60 -21.60
N ALA A 308 -3.77 -19.41 -22.56
CA ALA A 308 -2.86 -19.91 -23.56
C ALA A 308 -2.17 -18.68 -24.16
N ASN A 309 -0.83 -18.64 -24.12
CA ASN A 309 -0.04 -17.54 -24.68
C ASN A 309 -0.63 -17.10 -26.03
N PRO A 310 -0.76 -15.79 -26.30
CA PRO A 310 -1.14 -15.30 -27.62
C PRO A 310 -0.16 -15.73 -28.72
#